data_AF-A0A9D4R741-F1
#
_entry.id   AF-A0A9D4R741-F1
#
_cell.length_a   1.000
_cell.length_b   1.000
_cell.length_c   1.000
_cell.angle_alpha   90.00
_cell.angle_beta   90.00
_cell.angle_gamma   90.00
#
_symmetry.space_group_name_H-M   'P 1'
#
loop_
_entity.id
_entity.type
_entity.pdbx_description
1 polymer ?
#
loop_
_entity_poly.entity_id
_entity_poly.type
_entity_poly.pdbx_seq_one_letter_code
_entity_poly.pdbx_strand_id
1 'polypeptide(L)'
;MDVENPVSKSQFYKKWIDSFQFVKTKKTNSFSKCTTCVTIERLMSKTTSFEIRAFYKKKKEEHNIRQMLERKYYYNKKDQAQRNPSQHMSIIIDGMDQAKTNLPHFAGRNPKVG
;
A
#
# COMPACT_ATOMS: atom_id res chain seq x y z
N MET A 1 40.58 -12.99 5.78
CA MET A 1 39.48 -12.20 5.20
C MET A 1 38.58 -11.84 6.36
N ASP A 2 38.64 -10.60 6.82
CA ASP A 2 37.79 -10.15 7.92
C ASP A 2 36.35 -10.13 7.44
N VAL A 3 35.52 -10.95 8.07
CA VAL A 3 34.07 -10.94 7.85
C VAL A 3 33.54 -9.71 8.55
N GLU A 4 33.34 -8.62 7.82
CA GLU A 4 32.66 -7.44 8.36
C GLU A 4 31.28 -7.86 8.87
N ASN A 5 31.09 -7.77 10.19
CA ASN A 5 29.81 -8.03 10.80
C ASN A 5 28.83 -6.91 10.39
N PRO A 6 27.68 -7.24 9.78
CA PRO A 6 26.72 -6.24 9.37
C PRO A 6 26.22 -5.44 10.58
N VAL A 7 26.22 -4.12 10.43
CA VAL A 7 25.76 -3.19 11.45
C VAL A 7 24.31 -3.50 11.82
N SER A 8 24.01 -3.56 13.12
CA SER A 8 22.64 -3.80 13.56
C SER A 8 21.70 -2.68 13.09
N LYS A 9 20.43 -3.01 12.83
CA LYS A 9 19.40 -2.03 12.44
C LYS A 9 19.35 -0.81 13.37
N SER A 10 19.53 -1.03 14.68
CA SER A 10 19.58 0.04 15.68
C SER A 10 20.78 0.97 15.49
N GLN A 11 21.98 0.41 15.29
CA GLN A 11 23.19 1.20 15.05
C GLN A 11 23.10 1.96 13.71
N PHE A 12 22.54 1.36 12.67
CA PHE A 12 22.28 2.04 11.40
C PHE A 12 21.40 3.27 11.60
N TYR A 13 20.26 3.15 12.29
CA TYR A 13 19.39 4.31 12.51
C TYR A 13 20.03 5.39 13.38
N LYS A 14 20.82 5.02 14.39
CA LYS A 14 21.58 6.00 15.18
C LYS A 14 22.51 6.82 14.30
N LYS A 15 23.28 6.15 13.43
CA LYS A 15 24.19 6.82 12.47
C LYS A 15 23.44 7.63 11.43
N TRP A 16 22.31 7.12 10.94
CA TRP A 16 21.46 7.85 9.99
C TRP A 16 20.94 9.17 10.58
N ILE A 17 20.41 9.15 11.80
CA ILE A 17 19.89 10.36 12.46
C ILE A 17 21.00 11.37 12.72
N ASP A 18 22.18 10.90 13.15
CA ASP A 18 23.35 11.73 13.42
C ASP A 18 23.90 12.39 12.15
N SER A 19 24.16 11.61 11.09
CA SER A 19 24.77 12.11 9.86
C SER A 19 23.79 12.84 8.93
N PHE A 20 22.48 12.55 9.02
CA PHE A 20 21.45 13.10 8.14
C PHE A 20 20.35 13.84 8.90
N GLN A 21 20.72 14.65 9.90
CA GLN A 21 19.79 15.46 10.70
C GLN A 21 18.87 16.39 9.89
N PHE A 22 19.29 16.78 8.68
CA PHE A 22 18.51 17.60 7.75
C PHE A 22 17.44 16.82 6.97
N VAL A 23 17.52 15.47 6.96
CA VAL A 23 16.55 14.61 6.27
C VAL A 23 15.39 14.31 7.22
N LYS A 24 14.26 15.00 7.00
CA LYS A 24 13.02 14.76 7.76
C LYS A 24 12.22 13.60 7.16
N THR A 25 12.28 12.44 7.79
CA THR A 25 11.40 11.32 7.44
C THR A 25 9.98 11.60 7.93
N LYS A 26 8.99 11.55 7.02
CA LYS A 26 7.58 11.70 7.41
C LYS A 26 7.21 10.57 8.38
N LYS A 27 6.62 10.92 9.52
CA LYS A 27 6.12 9.95 10.53
C LYS A 27 5.02 9.04 9.98
N THR A 28 4.30 9.53 8.97
CA THR A 28 3.23 8.80 8.29
C THR A 28 3.55 8.61 6.82
N ASN A 29 3.18 7.43 6.31
CA ASN A 29 3.27 7.16 4.88
C ASN A 29 2.15 7.94 4.17
N SER A 30 2.48 8.66 3.09
CA SER A 30 1.50 9.34 2.24
C SER A 30 0.72 8.41 1.32
N PHE A 31 1.11 7.14 1.22
CA PHE A 31 0.37 6.12 0.50
C PHE A 31 -0.80 5.61 1.32
N SER A 32 -1.97 5.59 0.70
CA SER A 32 -3.18 4.95 1.22
C SER A 32 -2.88 3.48 1.49
N LYS A 33 -2.90 3.09 2.77
CA LYS A 33 -2.81 1.69 3.15
C LYS A 33 -4.18 1.03 2.99
N CYS A 34 -4.20 -0.21 2.53
CA CYS A 34 -5.41 -1.02 2.55
C CYS A 34 -5.99 -1.09 3.97
N THR A 35 -7.23 -0.63 4.14
CA THR A 35 -7.93 -0.60 5.44
C THR A 35 -7.99 -1.99 6.09
N THR A 36 -8.20 -3.03 5.28
CA THR A 36 -8.21 -4.43 5.72
C THR A 36 -6.85 -4.85 6.26
N CYS A 37 -5.76 -4.57 5.53
CA CYS A 37 -4.40 -4.88 5.98
C CYS A 37 -4.07 -4.19 7.31
N VAL A 38 -4.36 -2.90 7.42
CA VAL A 38 -4.12 -2.12 8.64
C VAL A 38 -4.91 -2.70 9.82
N THR A 39 -6.16 -3.09 9.58
CA THR A 39 -7.02 -3.69 10.61
C THR A 39 -6.45 -5.02 11.09
N ILE A 40 -6.05 -5.90 10.17
CA ILE A 40 -5.46 -7.19 10.51
C ILE A 40 -4.15 -7.01 11.29
N GLU A 41 -3.25 -6.13 10.83
CA GLU A 41 -2.00 -5.83 11.52
C GLU A 41 -2.22 -5.29 12.94
N ARG A 42 -3.21 -4.42 13.12
CA ARG A 42 -3.59 -3.88 14.43
C ARG A 42 -4.17 -4.96 15.35
N LEU A 43 -4.94 -5.90 14.83
CA LEU A 43 -5.49 -7.00 15.63
C LEU A 43 -4.38 -7.98 16.04
N MET A 44 -3.43 -8.24 15.14
CA MET A 44 -2.25 -9.05 15.44
C MET A 44 -1.37 -8.38 16.50
N SER A 45 -1.14 -7.07 16.43
CA SER A 45 -0.27 -6.38 17.40
C SER A 45 -0.87 -6.33 18.81
N LYS A 46 -2.21 -6.34 18.93
CA LYS A 46 -2.92 -6.36 20.20
C LYS A 46 -3.03 -7.75 20.83
N THR A 47 -2.67 -8.80 20.11
CA THR A 47 -2.84 -10.19 20.58
C THR A 47 -1.51 -10.86 20.89
N THR A 48 -1.43 -11.48 22.07
CA THR A 48 -0.30 -12.31 22.51
C THR A 48 -0.49 -13.80 22.24
N SER A 49 -1.73 -14.29 22.12
CA SER A 49 -2.03 -15.69 21.79
C SER A 49 -1.49 -16.08 20.42
N PHE A 50 -0.80 -17.21 20.37
CA PHE A 50 -0.23 -17.77 19.14
C PHE A 50 -1.31 -18.17 18.14
N GLU A 51 -2.38 -18.81 18.60
CA GLU A 51 -3.48 -19.32 17.77
C GLU A 51 -4.21 -18.17 17.07
N ILE A 52 -4.53 -17.12 17.81
CA ILE A 52 -5.20 -15.94 17.26
C ILE A 52 -4.29 -15.22 16.26
N ARG A 53 -2.99 -15.13 16.55
CA ARG A 53 -2.01 -14.55 15.61
C ARG A 53 -1.90 -15.38 14.33
N ALA A 54 -1.90 -16.72 14.43
CA ALA A 54 -1.89 -17.62 13.28
C ALA A 54 -3.15 -17.47 12.42
N PHE A 55 -4.32 -17.35 13.06
CA PHE A 55 -5.58 -17.06 12.38
C PHE A 55 -5.52 -15.76 11.56
N TYR A 56 -5.09 -14.66 12.17
CA TYR A 56 -4.98 -13.38 11.46
C TYR A 56 -3.89 -13.37 10.38
N LYS A 57 -2.80 -14.13 10.58
CA LYS A 57 -1.79 -14.33 9.54
C LYS A 57 -2.38 -15.01 8.31
N LYS A 58 -3.17 -16.08 8.50
CA LYS A 58 -3.90 -16.75 7.42
C LYS A 58 -4.89 -15.80 6.73
N LYS A 59 -5.63 -14.99 7.50
CA LYS A 59 -6.54 -13.97 6.93
C LYS A 59 -5.81 -12.93 6.08
N LYS A 60 -4.61 -12.52 6.49
CA LYS A 60 -3.77 -11.61 5.71
C LYS A 60 -3.33 -12.24 4.39
N GLU A 61 -2.95 -13.50 4.43
CA GLU A 61 -2.56 -14.26 3.24
C GLU A 61 -3.73 -14.42 2.26
N GLU A 62 -4.91 -14.84 2.74
CA GLU A 62 -6.14 -14.93 1.95
C GLU A 62 -6.49 -13.59 1.29
N HIS A 63 -6.36 -12.49 2.02
CA HIS A 63 -6.57 -11.14 1.49
C HIS A 63 -5.58 -10.80 0.38
N ASN A 64 -4.28 -11.04 0.60
CA ASN A 64 -3.25 -10.75 -0.40
C ASN A 64 -3.43 -11.58 -1.67
N ILE A 65 -3.79 -12.85 -1.54
CA ILE A 65 -4.10 -13.72 -2.69
C ILE A 65 -5.26 -13.13 -3.49
N ARG A 66 -6.34 -12.72 -2.82
CA ARG A 66 -7.48 -12.09 -3.50
C ARG A 66 -7.07 -10.82 -4.26
N GLN A 67 -6.32 -9.91 -3.62
CA GLN A 67 -5.84 -8.70 -4.29
C GLN A 67 -4.96 -9.01 -5.51
N MET A 68 -4.14 -10.06 -5.43
CA MET A 68 -3.30 -10.49 -6.55
C MET A 68 -4.14 -11.07 -7.69
N LEU A 69 -5.15 -11.87 -7.39
CA LEU A 69 -6.05 -12.44 -8.40
C LEU A 69 -6.83 -11.34 -9.14
N GLU A 70 -7.34 -10.34 -8.43
CA GLU A 70 -7.99 -9.17 -9.02
C GLU A 70 -7.06 -8.43 -9.99
N ARG A 71 -5.82 -8.17 -9.57
CA ARG A 71 -4.79 -7.53 -10.41
C ARG A 71 -4.46 -8.37 -11.65
N LYS A 72 -4.31 -9.68 -11.48
CA LYS A 72 -4.02 -10.60 -12.60
C LYS A 72 -5.17 -10.63 -13.60
N TYR A 73 -6.41 -10.66 -13.11
CA TYR A 73 -7.60 -10.61 -13.96
C TYR A 73 -7.66 -9.29 -14.73
N TYR A 74 -7.45 -8.17 -14.05
CA TYR A 74 -7.39 -6.85 -14.67
C TYR A 74 -6.33 -6.80 -15.78
N TYR A 75 -5.09 -7.23 -15.52
CA TYR A 75 -4.03 -7.18 -16.54
C TYR A 75 -4.36 -8.04 -17.75
N ASN A 76 -4.94 -9.22 -17.55
CA ASN A 76 -5.38 -10.05 -18.66
C ASN A 76 -6.45 -9.33 -19.51
N LYS A 77 -7.43 -8.70 -18.87
CA LYS A 77 -8.48 -7.93 -19.57
C LYS A 77 -7.95 -6.67 -20.25
N LYS A 78 -6.99 -5.98 -19.63
CA LYS A 78 -6.27 -4.86 -20.24
C LYS A 78 -5.57 -5.30 -21.53
N ASP A 79 -4.85 -6.43 -21.48
CA ASP A 79 -4.12 -6.94 -22.64
C ASP A 79 -5.08 -7.40 -23.76
N GLN A 80 -6.23 -8.00 -23.42
CA GLN A 80 -7.28 -8.32 -24.39
C GLN A 80 -7.86 -7.06 -25.07
N ALA A 81 -8.13 -6.00 -24.29
CA ALA A 81 -8.59 -4.71 -24.80
C ALA A 81 -7.56 -4.02 -25.69
N GLN A 82 -6.27 -4.12 -25.35
CA GLN A 82 -5.20 -3.56 -26.17
C GLN A 82 -5.02 -4.30 -27.51
N ARG A 83 -5.20 -5.63 -27.51
CA ARG A 83 -5.10 -6.44 -28.74
C ARG A 83 -6.31 -6.29 -29.66
N ASN A 84 -7.51 -6.15 -29.08
CA ASN A 84 -8.78 -6.08 -29.81
C ASN A 84 -9.61 -4.85 -29.39
N PRO A 85 -9.14 -3.62 -29.68
CA PRO A 85 -9.73 -2.39 -29.15
C PRO A 85 -11.15 -2.11 -29.68
N SER A 86 -11.52 -2.66 -30.84
CA SER A 86 -12.88 -2.54 -31.40
C SER A 86 -13.91 -3.43 -30.71
N GLN A 87 -13.46 -4.44 -29.95
CA GLN A 87 -14.33 -5.46 -29.34
C GLN A 87 -14.36 -5.39 -27.80
N HIS A 88 -13.28 -4.88 -27.20
CA HIS A 88 -13.07 -4.94 -25.76
C HIS A 88 -12.58 -3.61 -25.21
N MET A 89 -13.11 -3.25 -24.05
CA MET A 89 -12.68 -2.08 -23.27
C MET A 89 -12.33 -2.53 -21.85
N SER A 90 -11.23 -1.99 -21.30
CA SER A 90 -10.80 -2.25 -19.93
C SER A 90 -10.70 -0.91 -19.19
N ILE A 91 -11.42 -0.78 -18.07
CA ILE A 91 -11.46 0.42 -17.25
C ILE A 91 -11.01 0.07 -15.84
N ILE A 92 -10.11 0.87 -15.27
CA ILE A 92 -9.85 0.90 -13.81
C ILE A 92 -10.55 2.13 -13.24
N ILE A 93 -11.32 1.92 -12.19
CA ILE A 93 -11.85 3.02 -11.37
C ILE A 93 -11.01 3.06 -10.10
N ASP A 94 -9.93 3.85 -10.11
CA ASP A 94 -9.16 4.12 -8.91
C ASP A 94 -9.80 5.29 -8.15
N GLY A 95 -9.92 5.17 -6.83
CA GLY A 95 -10.44 6.20 -5.94
C GLY A 95 -9.45 7.35 -5.74
N MET A 96 -8.72 7.72 -6.80
CA MET A 96 -7.79 8.84 -6.79
C MET A 96 -8.59 10.13 -6.65
N ASP A 97 -8.23 10.92 -5.64
CA ASP A 97 -8.79 12.24 -5.44
C ASP A 97 -8.60 13.10 -6.70
N GLN A 98 -9.71 13.57 -7.26
CA GLN A 98 -9.75 14.43 -8.45
C GLN A 98 -9.07 15.78 -8.22
N ALA A 99 -8.81 16.19 -6.96
CA ALA A 99 -8.01 17.37 -6.65
C ALA A 99 -6.56 17.29 -7.18
N LYS A 100 -6.11 16.11 -7.60
CA LYS A 100 -4.75 15.88 -8.13
C LYS A 100 -4.68 15.81 -9.65
N THR A 101 -5.80 15.96 -10.35
CA THR A 101 -5.83 16.03 -11.82
C THR A 101 -6.21 17.45 -12.24
N ASN A 102 -5.64 17.96 -13.33
CA ASN A 102 -6.07 19.23 -13.93
C ASN A 102 -7.44 19.11 -14.63
N LEU A 103 -8.31 18.20 -14.18
CA LEU A 103 -9.63 18.01 -14.74
C LEU A 103 -10.56 19.11 -14.20
N PRO A 104 -11.47 19.67 -15.03
CA PRO A 104 -12.41 20.68 -14.57
C PRO A 104 -13.25 20.13 -13.42
N HIS A 105 -13.22 20.80 -12.28
CA HIS A 105 -14.11 20.47 -11.16
C HIS A 105 -15.54 20.85 -11.53
N PHE A 106 -16.50 19.98 -11.18
CA PHE A 106 -17.91 20.37 -11.19
C PHE A 106 -18.10 21.52 -10.19
N ALA A 107 -18.46 22.70 -10.69
CA ALA A 107 -18.76 23.86 -9.87
C ALA A 107 -19.90 23.50 -8.90
N GLY A 108 -19.65 23.60 -7.58
CA GLY A 108 -20.69 23.43 -6.55
C GLY A 108 -20.41 22.41 -5.45
N ARG A 109 -19.34 21.61 -5.53
CA ARG A 109 -18.89 20.80 -4.39
C ARG A 109 -17.80 21.52 -3.60
N ASN A 110 -18.21 22.21 -2.54
CA ASN A 110 -17.26 22.64 -1.52
C ASN A 110 -16.58 21.38 -0.94
N PRO A 111 -15.23 21.30 -0.93
CA PRO A 111 -14.53 20.22 -0.27
C PRO A 111 -14.90 20.24 1.22
N LYS A 112 -15.23 19.08 1.79
CA LYS A 112 -15.39 18.98 3.24
C LYS A 112 -14.02 19.26 3.87
N VAL A 113 -13.91 20.40 4.52
CA VAL A 113 -12.80 20.76 5.40
C VAL A 113 -12.74 19.70 6.50
N GLY A 114 -11.60 19.02 6.61
CA GLY A 114 -11.32 18.03 7.64
C GLY A 114 -10.94 18.66 8.98
#